data_AF-A0A419KNP5-F1
#
_entry.id   AF-A0A419KNP5-F1
#
_cell.length_a   1.000
_cell.length_b   1.000
_cell.length_c   1.000
_cell.angle_alpha   90.00
_cell.angle_beta   90.00
_cell.angle_gamma   90.00
#
_symmetry.space_group_name_H-M   'P 1'
#
loop_
_entity.id
_entity.type
_entity.pdbx_description
1 polymer ?
#
loop_
_entity_poly.entity_id
_entity_poly.type
_entity_poly.pdbx_seq_one_letter_code
_entity_poly.pdbx_strand_id
1 'polypeptide(L)' 'MVGVIKLKEDGVKFLRDFVKKGRKSARELTRARILLLVNQQKGDTEIAEILEV' A
#
# COMPACT_ATOMS: atom_id res chain seq x y z
N MET A 1 9.33 -11.29 -4.01
CA MET A 1 8.77 -11.22 -5.39
C MET A 1 7.30 -10.86 -5.29
N VAL A 2 7.02 -9.59 -5.01
CA VAL A 2 5.68 -9.04 -5.19
C VAL A 2 5.55 -8.75 -6.69
N GLY A 3 4.62 -9.43 -7.36
CA GLY A 3 4.35 -9.21 -8.79
C GLY A 3 3.88 -7.77 -9.04
N VAL A 4 3.97 -7.30 -10.28
CA VAL A 4 3.45 -5.99 -10.68
C VAL A 4 1.93 -5.99 -10.48
N ILE A 5 1.46 -5.41 -9.38
CA ILE A 5 0.02 -5.26 -9.11
C ILE A 5 -0.41 -3.92 -9.69
N LYS A 6 -1.26 -3.96 -10.71
CA LYS A 6 -1.98 -2.78 -11.19
C LYS A 6 -3.38 -2.79 -10.59
N LEU A 7 -3.60 -1.93 -9.60
CA LEU A 7 -4.90 -1.74 -8.98
C LEU A 7 -5.81 -0.96 -9.94
N LYS A 8 -7.09 -1.32 -9.92
CA LYS A 8 -8.15 -0.50 -10.54
C LYS A 8 -8.35 0.79 -9.72
N GLU A 9 -8.90 1.82 -10.36
CA GLU A 9 -9.08 3.15 -9.74
C GLU A 9 -9.95 3.11 -8.48
N ASP A 10 -11.01 2.29 -8.48
CA ASP A 10 -11.87 2.03 -7.32
C ASP A 10 -11.09 1.40 -6.16
N GLY A 11 -10.20 0.44 -6.44
CA GLY A 11 -9.28 -0.16 -5.47
C GLY A 11 -8.30 0.85 -4.89
N VAL A 12 -7.72 1.73 -5.73
CA VAL A 12 -6.83 2.81 -5.26
C VAL A 12 -7.59 3.77 -4.34
N LYS A 13 -8.79 4.19 -4.74
CA LYS A 13 -9.63 5.09 -3.94
C LYS A 13 -9.98 4.46 -2.59
N PHE A 14 -10.40 3.19 -2.59
CA PHE A 14 -10.69 2.44 -1.39
C PHE A 14 -9.48 2.38 -0.45
N LEU A 15 -8.29 2.03 -0.95
CA LEU A 15 -7.09 1.93 -0.11
C LEU A 15 -6.66 3.29 0.45
N ARG A 16 -6.79 4.38 -0.33
CA ARG A 16 -6.51 5.74 0.17
C ARG A 16 -7.46 6.11 1.30
N ASP A 17 -8.76 5.86 1.14
CA ASP A 17 -9.75 6.10 2.19
C ASP A 17 -9.53 5.21 3.41
N PHE A 18 -9.12 3.96 3.18
CA PHE A 18 -8.81 2.99 4.23
C PHE A 18 -7.65 3.47 5.11
N VAL A 19 -6.54 3.90 4.49
CA VAL A 19 -5.38 4.43 5.23
C VAL A 19 -5.73 5.74 5.93
N LYS A 20 -6.50 6.62 5.28
CA LYS A 20 -6.91 7.92 5.85
C LYS A 20 -7.81 7.79 7.09
N LYS A 21 -8.67 6.76 7.14
CA LYS A 21 -9.58 6.54 8.26
C LYS A 21 -8.87 6.13 9.55
N GLY A 22 -7.69 5.49 9.49
CA GLY A 22 -6.82 5.20 10.63
C GLY A 22 -7.36 4.25 11.72
N ARG A 23 -8.65 3.88 11.71
CA ARG A 23 -9.31 3.04 12.75
C ARG A 23 -9.04 1.53 12.61
N LYS A 24 -7.89 1.13 12.06
CA LYS A 24 -7.55 -0.26 11.73
C LYS A 24 -6.22 -0.65 12.35
N SER A 25 -5.93 -1.95 12.42
CA SER A 25 -4.68 -2.42 13.01
C SER A 25 -3.47 -1.88 12.23
N ALA A 26 -2.35 -1.67 12.92
CA ALA A 26 -1.09 -1.24 12.29
C ALA A 26 -0.73 -2.14 11.09
N ARG A 27 -0.91 -3.45 11.25
CA ARG A 27 -0.66 -4.44 10.19
C ARG A 27 -1.52 -4.24 8.95
N GLU A 28 -2.82 -3.97 9.12
CA GLU A 28 -3.72 -3.70 8.00
C GLU A 28 -3.35 -2.39 7.29
N LEU A 29 -3.02 -1.35 8.05
CA LEU A 29 -2.58 -0.06 7.49
C LEU A 29 -1.28 -0.20 6.71
N THR A 30 -0.30 -0.92 7.25
CA THR A 30 0.96 -1.22 6.57
C THR A 30 0.71 -1.98 5.27
N ARG A 31 -0.13 -3.03 5.28
CA ARG A 31 -0.48 -3.76 4.05
C ARG A 31 -1.16 -2.90 3.00
N ALA A 32 -2.10 -2.03 3.41
CA ALA A 32 -2.75 -1.11 2.49
C ALA A 32 -1.76 -0.11 1.87
N ARG A 33 -0.78 0.37 2.65
CA ARG A 33 0.31 1.22 2.16
C ARG A 33 1.22 0.47 1.18
N ILE A 34 1.63 -0.75 1.50
CA ILE A 34 2.42 -1.60 0.58
C ILE A 34 1.69 -1.75 -0.76
N LEU A 35 0.39 -2.09 -0.75
CA LEU A 35 -0.39 -2.25 -1.99
C LEU A 35 -0.45 -0.97 -2.82
N LEU A 36 -0.55 0.20 -2.17
CA LEU A 36 -0.52 1.50 -2.86
C LEU A 36 0.85 1.79 -3.49
N LEU A 37 1.95 1.44 -2.81
CA LEU A 37 3.31 1.67 -3.29
C LEU A 37 3.70 0.70 -4.42
N VAL A 38 3.30 -0.57 -4.32
CA VAL A 38 3.46 -1.54 -5.41
C VAL A 38 2.70 -1.08 -6.66
N ASN A 39 1.50 -0.53 -6.50
CA ASN A 39 0.74 0.05 -7.62
C ASN A 39 1.44 1.28 -8.25
N GLN A 40 2.33 1.94 -7.51
CA GLN A 40 3.20 3.01 -8.03
C GLN A 40 4.49 2.48 -8.65
N GLN A 41 4.60 1.16 -8.84
CA GLN A 41 5.80 0.47 -9.36
C GLN A 41 7.04 0.63 -8.47
N LYS A 42 6.86 0.90 -7.17
CA LYS A 42 7.97 0.91 -6.22
C LYS A 42 8.41 -0.51 -5.91
N GLY A 43 9.73 -0.70 -5.84
CA GLY A 43 10.34 -2.00 -5.54
C GLY A 43 10.31 -2.34 -4.05
N ASP A 44 10.52 -3.62 -3.72
CA ASP A 44 10.47 -4.12 -2.34
C ASP A 44 11.41 -3.33 -1.39
N THR A 45 12.64 -3.01 -1.82
CA THR A 45 13.61 -2.22 -1.04
C THR A 45 13.13 -0.80 -0.79
N GLU A 46 12.63 -0.12 -1.83
CA GLU A 46 12.11 1.24 -1.74
C GLU A 46 10.87 1.30 -0.83
N ILE A 47 10.03 0.27 -0.87
CA ILE A 47 8.87 0.15 0.00
C ILE A 47 9.29 -0.01 1.46
N ALA A 48 10.29 -0.85 1.74
CA ALA A 48 10.82 -1.04 3.09
C ALA A 48 11.40 0.28 3.65
N GLU A 49 12.15 1.02 2.83
CA GLU A 49 12.68 2.34 3.19
C GLU A 49 11.57 3.35 3.48
N ILE A 50 10.54 3.43 2.63
CA ILE A 50 9.40 4.37 2.82
C ILE A 50 8.58 4.04 4.07
N LEU A 51 8.46 2.76 4.40
CA LEU A 51 7.63 2.30 5.51
C LEU A 51 8.40 2.11 6.81
N GLU A 52 9.72 2.25 6.79
CA GLU A 52 10.62 2.04 7.93
C GLU A 52 10.41 0.64 8.57
N VAL A 53 10.27 -0.40 7.73
CA VAL A 53 10.01 -1.80 8.13
C VAL A 53 11.09 -2.77 7.70
#